data_AF-A0A845U3T9-F1
#
_entry.id   AF-A0A845U3T9-F1
#
_cell.length_a   1.000
_cell.length_b   1.000
_cell.length_c   1.000
_cell.angle_alpha   90.00
_cell.angle_beta   90.00
_cell.angle_gamma   90.00
#
_symmetry.space_group_name_H-M   'P 1'
#
loop_
_entity.id
_entity.type
_entity.pdbx_description
1 polymer ?
#
loop_
_entity_poly.entity_id
_entity_poly.type
_entity_poly.pdbx_seq_one_letter_code
_entity_poly.pdbx_strand_id
1 'polypeptide(L)'
;MLHDEMVSLTWPGIEPEGPGQLRDPGLLDSAAGRPFQSVDGADAYESILEKGSALFHSLIANRPFQNGNKRTAVLGLVSFLMANEYYPALTNSEMLDFARRTATYKVRGLTHSEILSQIVSFLVDGTTPFKVLAQAEDLASVHQRAMRIGRGIREHPLNRVQPRQ
;
A
#
# COMPACT_ATOMS: atom_id res chain seq x y z
N MET A 1 12.19 9.15 4.26
CA MET A 1 12.17 10.01 3.04
C MET A 1 10.79 10.10 2.36
N LEU A 2 10.19 9.06 1.74
CA LEU A 2 8.77 9.17 1.28
C LEU A 2 7.75 8.96 2.41
N HIS A 3 8.09 8.08 3.35
CA HIS A 3 7.33 7.83 4.57
C HIS A 3 7.06 9.13 5.35
N ASP A 4 8.12 9.87 5.67
CA ASP A 4 8.04 11.02 6.57
C ASP A 4 7.30 12.19 5.94
N GLU A 5 7.49 12.40 4.63
CA GLU A 5 6.84 13.48 3.87
C GLU A 5 5.33 13.21 3.70
N MET A 6 4.93 11.97 3.37
CA MET A 6 3.51 11.62 3.24
C MET A 6 2.78 11.48 4.58
N VAL A 7 3.43 10.99 5.65
CA VAL A 7 2.82 10.97 7.00
C VAL A 7 2.51 12.41 7.43
N SER A 8 3.44 13.35 7.25
CA SER A 8 3.25 14.74 7.63
C SER A 8 2.13 15.43 6.84
N LEU A 9 1.95 15.10 5.56
CA LEU A 9 0.90 15.68 4.71
C LEU A 9 -0.48 15.06 4.97
N THR A 10 -0.53 13.77 5.25
CA THR A 10 -1.79 13.01 5.37
C THR A 10 -2.32 13.00 6.81
N TRP A 11 -1.46 13.21 7.81
CA TRP A 11 -1.82 13.22 9.22
C TRP A 11 -1.05 14.31 10.00
N PRO A 12 -1.49 15.58 9.92
CA PRO A 12 -0.82 16.67 10.63
C PRO A 12 -0.91 16.47 12.15
N GLY A 13 0.21 16.64 12.85
CA GLY A 13 0.28 16.56 14.32
C GLY A 13 0.67 15.20 14.92
N ILE A 14 0.98 14.19 14.10
CA ILE A 14 1.74 13.01 14.56
C ILE A 14 3.23 13.30 14.32
N GLU A 15 4.05 13.16 15.36
CA GLU A 15 5.49 13.41 15.26
C GLU A 15 6.12 12.67 14.07
N PRO A 16 6.99 13.33 13.29
CA PRO A 16 7.77 12.64 12.28
C PRO A 16 8.66 11.63 12.98
N GLU A 17 8.56 10.37 12.55
CA GLU A 17 9.37 9.29 13.08
C GLU A 17 10.81 9.47 12.60
N GLY A 18 11.63 10.09 13.44
CA GLY A 18 12.95 10.61 13.09
C GLY A 18 13.95 9.61 12.49
N PRO A 19 15.10 10.11 11.99
CA PRO A 19 16.14 9.27 11.39
C PRO A 19 16.63 8.17 12.35
N GLY A 20 16.76 6.93 11.84
CA GLY A 20 17.21 5.76 12.61
C GLY A 20 16.17 4.66 12.86
N GLN A 21 14.97 4.76 12.29
CA GLN A 21 13.88 3.80 12.55
C GLN A 21 13.78 2.59 11.62
N LEU A 22 14.56 2.51 10.55
CA LEU A 22 14.64 1.25 9.78
C LEU A 22 15.28 0.20 10.68
N ARG A 23 14.48 -0.80 11.09
CA ARG A 23 14.94 -1.89 11.94
C ARG A 23 15.84 -2.83 11.16
N ASP A 24 15.41 -3.18 9.96
CA ASP A 24 16.11 -4.11 9.09
C ASP A 24 15.75 -3.83 7.62
N PRO A 25 16.73 -3.42 6.79
CA PRO A 25 16.54 -3.24 5.35
C PRO A 25 16.02 -4.51 4.66
N GLY A 26 16.48 -5.70 5.06
CA GLY A 26 16.06 -6.97 4.49
C GLY A 26 14.59 -7.28 4.76
N LEU A 27 14.05 -6.86 5.91
CA LEU A 27 12.61 -6.98 6.19
C LEU A 27 11.78 -6.06 5.30
N LEU A 28 12.31 -4.88 4.96
CA LEU A 28 11.65 -3.93 4.07
C LEU A 28 11.68 -4.46 2.64
N ASP A 29 12.84 -4.90 2.16
CA ASP A 29 13.00 -5.49 0.83
C ASP A 29 12.14 -6.74 0.66
N SER A 30 12.08 -7.60 1.68
CA SER A 30 11.19 -8.76 1.70
C SER A 30 9.72 -8.36 1.60
N ALA A 31 9.29 -7.33 2.32
CA ALA A 31 7.91 -6.85 2.27
C ALA A 31 7.57 -6.22 0.90
N ALA A 32 8.44 -5.34 0.40
CA ALA A 32 8.26 -4.66 -0.87
C ALA A 32 8.36 -5.62 -2.08
N GLY A 33 9.15 -6.68 -1.97
CA GLY A 33 9.31 -7.71 -2.99
C GLY A 33 8.17 -8.74 -3.04
N ARG A 34 7.39 -8.87 -1.95
CA ARG A 34 6.32 -9.87 -1.85
C ARG A 34 5.29 -9.84 -2.98
N PRO A 35 4.79 -8.67 -3.44
CA PRO A 35 3.82 -8.59 -4.54
C PRO A 35 4.32 -9.12 -5.89
N PHE A 36 5.62 -9.37 -6.01
CA PHE A 36 6.27 -9.82 -7.24
C PHE A 36 6.83 -11.24 -7.12
N GLN A 37 6.46 -11.98 -6.07
CA GLN A 37 6.87 -13.37 -5.93
C GLN A 37 6.11 -14.29 -6.89
N SER A 38 6.75 -15.40 -7.25
CA SER A 38 6.19 -16.42 -8.11
C SER A 38 6.21 -17.79 -7.43
N VAL A 39 5.22 -18.61 -7.72
CA VAL A 39 5.13 -20.02 -7.28
C VAL A 39 4.96 -20.87 -8.53
N ASP A 40 5.79 -21.90 -8.69
CA ASP A 40 5.79 -22.80 -9.84
C ASP A 40 5.83 -22.09 -11.21
N GLY A 41 6.54 -20.95 -11.26
CA GLY A 41 6.70 -20.15 -12.48
C GLY A 41 5.52 -19.22 -12.80
N ALA A 42 4.45 -19.23 -12.00
CA ALA A 42 3.31 -18.32 -12.11
C ALA A 42 3.37 -17.22 -11.04
N ASP A 43 2.75 -16.07 -11.30
CA ASP A 43 2.64 -14.99 -10.32
C ASP A 43 1.87 -15.48 -9.09
N ALA A 44 2.41 -15.26 -7.89
CA ALA A 44 1.74 -15.65 -6.65
C ALA A 44 0.51 -14.77 -6.34
N TYR A 45 0.44 -13.60 -6.97
CA TYR A 45 -0.62 -12.60 -6.78
C TYR A 45 -1.02 -12.05 -8.16
N GLU A 46 -2.03 -12.64 -8.80
CA GLU A 46 -2.32 -12.37 -10.21
C GLU A 46 -2.83 -10.94 -10.46
N SER A 47 -3.71 -10.43 -9.61
CA SER A 47 -4.32 -9.11 -9.76
C SER A 47 -3.58 -8.00 -8.99
N ILE A 48 -3.76 -6.76 -9.43
CA ILE A 48 -3.24 -5.58 -8.71
C ILE A 48 -3.74 -5.52 -7.26
N LEU A 49 -4.99 -5.92 -7.01
CA LEU A 49 -5.54 -5.90 -5.65
C LEU A 49 -4.93 -7.00 -4.76
N GLU A 50 -4.64 -8.18 -5.32
CA GLU A 50 -3.89 -9.23 -4.62
C GLU A 50 -2.46 -8.79 -4.31
N LYS A 51 -1.79 -8.14 -5.28
CA LYS A 51 -0.45 -7.55 -5.08
C LYS A 51 -0.47 -6.48 -3.99
N GLY A 52 -1.46 -5.59 -4.02
CA GLY A 52 -1.67 -4.58 -2.98
C GLY A 52 -1.92 -5.22 -1.60
N SER A 53 -2.74 -6.27 -1.55
CA SER A 53 -2.99 -7.05 -0.34
C SER A 53 -1.72 -7.66 0.24
N ALA A 54 -0.89 -8.28 -0.61
CA ALA A 54 0.39 -8.86 -0.22
C ALA A 54 1.36 -7.80 0.33
N LEU A 55 1.46 -6.64 -0.34
CA LEU A 55 2.29 -5.51 0.11
C LEU A 55 1.83 -5.02 1.49
N PHE A 56 0.54 -4.74 1.62
CA PHE A 56 -0.05 -4.20 2.84
C PHE A 56 0.15 -5.15 4.03
N HIS A 57 -0.18 -6.42 3.84
CA HIS A 57 0.01 -7.44 4.87
C HIS A 57 1.48 -7.57 5.26
N SER A 58 2.40 -7.66 4.31
CA SER A 58 3.82 -7.88 4.59
C SER A 58 4.49 -6.71 5.29
N LEU A 59 4.18 -5.46 4.93
CA LEU A 59 4.69 -4.29 5.65
C LEU A 59 4.25 -4.28 7.11
N ILE A 60 3.04 -4.76 7.42
CA ILE A 60 2.55 -4.89 8.79
C ILE A 60 3.18 -6.08 9.52
N ALA A 61 3.27 -7.24 8.86
CA ALA A 61 3.70 -8.49 9.46
C ALA A 61 5.22 -8.57 9.67
N ASN A 62 6.00 -8.10 8.70
CA ASN A 62 7.46 -8.12 8.76
C ASN A 62 8.00 -7.08 9.75
N ARG A 63 7.24 -5.99 9.98
CA ARG A 63 7.63 -4.87 10.85
C ARG A 63 9.05 -4.34 10.57
N PRO A 64 9.33 -3.88 9.33
CA PRO A 64 10.67 -3.41 8.94
C PRO A 64 11.13 -2.15 9.67
N PHE A 65 10.24 -1.42 10.33
CA PHE A 65 10.55 -0.22 11.10
C PHE A 65 10.35 -0.45 12.60
N GLN A 66 11.02 0.36 13.43
CA GLN A 66 10.84 0.34 14.89
C GLN A 66 9.43 0.78 15.31
N ASN A 67 8.91 1.83 14.68
CA ASN A 67 7.52 2.27 14.79
C ASN A 67 6.92 2.50 13.38
N GLY A 68 5.70 2.99 13.27
CA GLY A 68 5.16 3.44 11.98
C GLY A 68 4.65 2.35 11.04
N ASN A 69 5.03 1.08 11.20
CA ASN A 69 4.75 0.00 10.23
C ASN A 69 3.32 -0.02 9.65
N LYS A 70 2.28 0.21 10.48
CA LYS A 70 0.89 0.28 10.01
C LYS A 70 0.62 1.50 9.12
N ARG A 71 1.16 2.67 9.49
CA ARG A 71 1.07 3.89 8.68
C ARG A 71 1.87 3.72 7.38
N THR A 72 3.07 3.16 7.46
CA THR A 72 3.87 2.86 6.28
C THR A 72 3.15 1.88 5.34
N ALA A 73 2.49 0.85 5.88
CA ALA A 73 1.70 -0.08 5.08
C ALA A 73 0.54 0.60 4.37
N VAL A 74 -0.22 1.46 5.07
CA VAL A 74 -1.31 2.25 4.47
C VAL A 74 -0.79 3.14 3.34
N LEU A 75 0.29 3.89 3.58
CA LEU A 75 0.88 4.78 2.57
C LEU A 75 1.48 4.01 1.39
N GLY A 76 2.15 2.88 1.65
CA GLY A 76 2.69 2.00 0.63
C GLY A 76 1.58 1.42 -0.26
N LEU A 77 0.49 0.94 0.36
CA LEU A 77 -0.68 0.43 -0.35
C LEU A 77 -1.34 1.52 -1.21
N VAL A 78 -1.61 2.71 -0.65
CA VAL A 78 -2.21 3.82 -1.41
C VAL A 78 -1.33 4.22 -2.59
N SER A 79 -0.01 4.34 -2.37
CA SER A 79 0.94 4.68 -3.43
C SER A 79 0.95 3.62 -4.53
N PHE A 80 0.94 2.35 -4.13
CA PHE A 80 0.91 1.21 -5.04
C PHE A 80 -0.37 1.21 -5.88
N LEU A 81 -1.54 1.40 -5.26
CA LEU A 81 -2.82 1.44 -5.98
C LEU A 81 -2.88 2.62 -6.96
N MET A 82 -2.50 3.82 -6.52
CA MET A 82 -2.49 5.02 -7.37
C MET A 82 -1.51 4.88 -8.54
N ALA A 83 -0.34 4.27 -8.31
CA ALA A 83 0.63 3.96 -9.37
C ALA A 83 0.11 2.90 -10.36
N ASN A 84 -0.85 2.08 -9.96
CA ASN A 84 -1.50 1.07 -10.80
C ASN A 84 -2.91 1.47 -11.24
N GLU A 85 -3.25 2.77 -11.16
CA GLU A 85 -4.51 3.33 -11.68
C GLU A 85 -5.77 2.85 -10.94
N TYR A 86 -5.64 2.58 -9.65
CA TYR A 86 -6.74 2.36 -8.72
C TYR A 86 -6.82 3.52 -7.72
N TYR A 87 -8.00 4.10 -7.59
CA TYR A 87 -8.30 5.14 -6.62
C TYR A 87 -8.84 4.49 -5.33
N PRO A 88 -8.15 4.65 -4.19
CA PRO A 88 -8.68 4.19 -2.91
C PRO A 88 -9.73 5.19 -2.39
N ALA A 89 -11.00 4.83 -2.51
CA ALA A 89 -12.12 5.57 -1.96
C ALA A 89 -12.36 5.21 -0.48
N LEU A 90 -11.27 5.11 0.30
CA LEU A 90 -11.27 4.69 1.69
C LEU A 90 -10.89 5.86 2.59
N THR A 91 -11.63 6.02 3.69
CA THR A 91 -11.32 7.02 4.71
C THR A 91 -10.08 6.63 5.52
N ASN A 92 -9.44 7.63 6.14
CA ASN A 92 -8.31 7.40 7.04
C ASN A 92 -8.67 6.46 8.20
N SER A 93 -9.89 6.56 8.74
CA SER A 93 -10.40 5.69 9.81
C SER A 93 -10.53 4.24 9.36
N GLU A 94 -11.10 4.00 8.18
CA GLU A 94 -11.24 2.65 7.63
C GLU A 94 -9.88 2.01 7.42
N MET A 95 -8.94 2.73 6.80
CA MET A 95 -7.57 2.26 6.58
C MET A 95 -6.85 1.94 7.89
N LEU A 96 -6.97 2.83 8.89
CA LEU A 96 -6.33 2.63 10.19
C LEU A 96 -6.90 1.41 10.92
N ASP A 97 -8.22 1.27 10.96
CA ASP A 97 -8.88 0.14 11.61
C ASP A 97 -8.59 -1.16 10.89
N PHE A 98 -8.50 -1.14 9.57
CA PHE A 98 -8.14 -2.32 8.79
C PHE A 98 -6.67 -2.71 9.00
N ALA A 99 -5.75 -1.75 9.09
CA ALA A 99 -4.35 -2.00 9.44
C ALA A 99 -4.21 -2.59 10.86
N ARG A 100 -5.02 -2.13 11.83
CA ARG A 100 -5.06 -2.69 13.19
C ARG A 100 -5.56 -4.14 13.19
N ARG A 101 -6.66 -4.41 12.47
CA ARG A 101 -7.21 -5.77 12.30
C ARG A 101 -6.23 -6.72 11.63
N THR A 102 -5.49 -6.22 10.63
CA THR A 102 -4.43 -6.97 9.95
C THR A 102 -3.27 -7.25 10.90
N ALA A 103 -2.86 -6.30 11.75
CA ALA A 103 -1.77 -6.52 12.69
C ALA A 103 -2.06 -7.58 13.77
N THR A 104 -3.34 -7.86 14.05
CA THR A 104 -3.78 -8.78 15.10
C THR A 104 -4.45 -10.05 14.57
N TYR A 105 -4.38 -10.33 13.26
CA TYR A 105 -5.11 -11.44 12.65
C TYR A 105 -4.82 -12.80 13.30
N LYS A 106 -3.56 -13.07 13.67
CA LYS A 106 -3.18 -14.33 14.36
C LYS A 106 -3.86 -14.47 15.72
N VAL A 107 -3.97 -13.38 16.49
CA VAL A 107 -4.66 -13.36 17.80
C VAL A 107 -6.15 -13.63 17.63
N ARG A 108 -6.71 -13.24 16.48
CA ARG A 108 -8.10 -13.51 16.09
C ARG A 108 -8.31 -14.91 15.50
N GLY A 109 -7.28 -15.77 15.50
CA GLY A 109 -7.35 -17.14 14.99
C GLY A 109 -7.37 -17.27 13.47
N LEU A 110 -7.03 -16.21 12.73
CA LEU A 110 -7.02 -16.24 11.27
C LEU A 110 -5.68 -16.78 10.73
N THR A 111 -5.77 -17.54 9.65
CA THR A 111 -4.62 -17.96 8.82
C THR A 111 -4.14 -16.82 7.91
N HIS A 112 -2.97 -17.01 7.29
CA HIS A 112 -2.43 -16.07 6.31
C HIS A 112 -3.34 -15.93 5.09
N SER A 113 -3.91 -17.02 4.60
CA SER A 113 -4.80 -16.99 3.44
C SER A 113 -6.07 -16.21 3.75
N GLU A 114 -6.68 -16.45 4.92
CA GLU A 114 -7.92 -15.78 5.30
C GLU A 114 -7.75 -14.27 5.45
N ILE A 115 -6.65 -13.80 6.07
CA ILE A 115 -6.42 -12.36 6.19
C ILE A 115 -6.12 -11.72 4.83
N LEU A 116 -5.38 -12.40 3.93
CA LEU A 116 -5.14 -11.91 2.57
C LEU A 116 -6.44 -11.79 1.78
N SER A 117 -7.33 -12.79 1.86
CA SER A 117 -8.66 -12.72 1.25
C SER A 117 -9.52 -11.59 1.82
N GLN A 118 -9.47 -11.37 3.15
CA GLN A 118 -10.17 -10.23 3.76
C GLN A 118 -9.64 -8.89 3.28
N ILE A 119 -8.31 -8.74 3.14
CA ILE A 119 -7.71 -7.53 2.60
C ILE A 119 -8.14 -7.33 1.14
N VAL A 120 -8.12 -8.37 0.31
CA VAL A 120 -8.59 -8.26 -1.08
C VAL A 120 -10.05 -7.82 -1.14
N SER A 121 -10.95 -8.42 -0.34
CA SER A 121 -12.36 -8.01 -0.28
C SER A 121 -12.49 -6.53 0.10
N PHE A 122 -11.77 -6.10 1.14
CA PHE A 122 -11.75 -4.69 1.56
C PHE A 122 -11.27 -3.75 0.45
N LEU A 123 -10.30 -4.17 -0.36
CA LEU A 123 -9.83 -3.38 -1.50
C LEU A 123 -10.82 -3.40 -2.67
N VAL A 124 -11.49 -4.52 -2.94
CA VAL A 124 -12.53 -4.59 -3.98
C VAL A 124 -13.67 -3.62 -3.65
N ASP A 125 -14.11 -3.58 -2.38
CA ASP A 125 -15.20 -2.72 -1.95
C ASP A 125 -14.77 -1.24 -1.84
N GLY A 126 -13.49 -1.00 -1.51
CA GLY A 126 -12.95 0.33 -1.22
C GLY A 126 -12.15 0.99 -2.33
N THR A 127 -12.02 0.38 -3.51
CA THR A 127 -11.22 0.95 -4.60
C THR A 127 -12.02 1.07 -5.89
N THR A 128 -11.67 2.08 -6.69
CA THR A 128 -12.28 2.33 -7.99
C THR A 128 -11.20 2.46 -9.06
N PRO A 129 -11.23 1.65 -10.12
CA PRO A 129 -10.32 1.83 -11.24
C PRO A 129 -10.48 3.22 -11.85
N PHE A 130 -9.37 3.88 -12.20
CA PHE A 130 -9.40 5.24 -12.77
C PHE A 130 -10.27 5.34 -14.02
N LYS A 131 -10.33 4.29 -14.84
CA LYS A 131 -11.21 4.21 -16.02
C LYS A 131 -12.68 4.39 -15.70
N VAL A 132 -13.13 3.95 -14.51
CA VAL A 132 -14.52 4.12 -14.06
C VAL A 132 -14.74 5.57 -13.63
N LEU A 133 -13.79 6.16 -12.90
CA LEU A 133 -13.85 7.59 -12.53
C LEU A 133 -13.89 8.51 -13.75
N ALA A 134 -13.20 8.16 -14.84
CA ALA A 134 -13.19 8.94 -16.07
C ALA A 134 -14.55 8.98 -16.79
N GLN A 135 -15.42 8.01 -16.53
CA GLN A 135 -16.72 7.87 -17.19
C GLN A 135 -17.84 8.59 -16.44
N ALA A 136 -17.62 8.97 -15.19
CA ALA A 136 -18.59 9.70 -14.37
C ALA A 136 -18.38 11.21 -14.54
N GLU A 137 -19.40 11.92 -15.05
CA GLU A 137 -19.34 13.36 -15.36
C GLU A 137 -18.95 14.21 -14.14
N ASP A 138 -19.41 13.83 -12.96
CA ASP A 138 -19.15 14.47 -11.68
C ASP A 138 -17.75 14.17 -11.10
N LEU A 139 -17.08 13.13 -11.58
CA LEU A 139 -15.77 12.68 -11.08
C LEU A 139 -14.59 13.00 -12.02
N ALA A 140 -14.83 13.71 -13.13
CA ALA A 140 -13.78 14.05 -14.09
C ALA A 140 -12.59 14.80 -13.44
N SER A 141 -12.85 15.73 -12.52
CA SER A 141 -11.80 16.47 -11.80
C SER A 141 -11.00 15.57 -10.84
N VAL A 142 -11.67 14.62 -10.19
CA VAL A 142 -11.06 13.62 -9.30
C VAL A 142 -10.16 12.69 -10.13
N HIS A 143 -10.66 12.21 -11.28
CA HIS A 143 -9.88 11.40 -12.21
C HIS A 143 -8.60 12.12 -12.67
N GLN A 144 -8.71 13.37 -13.13
CA GLN A 144 -7.54 14.16 -13.57
C GLN A 144 -6.49 14.32 -12.46
N ARG A 145 -6.92 14.61 -11.24
CA ARG A 145 -6.03 14.74 -10.09
C ARG A 145 -5.38 13.41 -9.72
N ALA A 146 -6.15 12.31 -9.75
CA ALA A 146 -5.65 10.98 -9.47
C ALA A 146 -4.61 10.52 -10.51
N MET A 147 -4.86 10.77 -11.80
CA MET A 147 -3.91 10.52 -12.88
C MET A 147 -2.60 11.30 -12.69
N ARG A 148 -2.69 12.57 -12.28
CA ARG A 148 -1.50 13.40 -12.00
C ARG A 148 -0.68 12.83 -10.85
N ILE A 149 -1.33 12.43 -9.76
CA ILE A 149 -0.65 11.83 -8.60
C ILE A 149 -0.02 10.48 -9.00
N GLY A 150 -0.78 9.59 -9.63
CA GLY A 150 -0.29 8.28 -10.07
C GLY A 150 0.90 8.38 -11.01
N ARG A 151 0.84 9.30 -11.98
CA ARG A 151 1.98 9.61 -12.87
C ARG A 151 3.18 10.12 -12.08
N GLY A 152 2.98 11.09 -11.18
CA GLY A 152 4.04 11.63 -10.34
C GLY A 152 4.74 10.57 -9.51
N ILE A 153 4.00 9.60 -8.96
CA ILE A 153 4.56 8.45 -8.26
C ILE A 153 5.40 7.60 -9.22
N ARG A 154 4.84 7.20 -10.38
CA ARG A 154 5.55 6.34 -11.34
C ARG A 154 6.84 6.97 -11.88
N GLU A 155 6.82 8.27 -12.16
CA GLU A 155 7.93 8.98 -12.79
C GLU A 155 8.97 9.52 -11.80
N HIS A 156 8.70 9.42 -10.50
CA HIS A 156 9.57 9.93 -9.45
C HIS A 156 10.98 9.35 -9.57
N PRO A 157 12.06 10.15 -9.49
CA PRO A 157 13.44 9.67 -9.67
C PRO A 157 13.82 8.50 -8.76
N LEU A 158 13.30 8.47 -7.52
CA LEU A 158 13.55 7.38 -6.57
C LEU A 158 12.79 6.08 -6.88
N ASN A 159 11.79 6.11 -7.76
CA ASN A 159 11.04 4.93 -8.19
C ASN A 159 11.56 4.35 -9.52
N ARG A 160 12.56 5.00 -10.13
CA ARG A 160 13.25 4.43 -11.29
C ARG A 160 14.08 3.24 -10.81
N VAL A 161 13.79 2.07 -11.37
CA VAL A 161 14.61 0.87 -11.14
C VAL A 161 16.02 1.18 -11.64
N GLN A 162 16.97 1.37 -10.72
CA GLN A 162 18.37 1.37 -11.11
C GLN A 162 18.71 -0.04 -11.59
N PRO A 163 19.33 -0.21 -12.77
CA PRO A 163 19.77 -1.52 -13.19
C PRO A 163 20.69 -2.10 -12.11
N ARG A 164 20.41 -3.33 -11.67
CA ARG A 164 21.28 -4.04 -10.73
C ARG A 164 22.67 -4.14 -11.36
N GLN A 165 23.69 -3.60 -10.68
CA GLN A 165 25.10 -3.83 -11.02
C GLN A 165 25.51 -5.24 -10.63
#